data_AF-A0A961D5V7-F1
#
_entry.id   AF-A0A961D5V7-F1
#
_cell.length_a   1.000
_cell.length_b   1.000
_cell.length_c   1.000
_cell.angle_alpha   90.00
_cell.angle_beta   90.00
_cell.angle_gamma   90.00
#
_symmetry.space_group_name_H-M   'P 1'
#
loop_
_entity.id
_entity.type
_entity.pdbx_description
1 polymer ?
#
loop_
_entity_poly.entity_id
_entity_poly.type
_entity_poly.pdbx_seq_one_letter_code
_entity_poly.pdbx_strand_id
1 'polypeptide(L)'
;ALGVETLSDGMRAATELLKVAQADAESYTEQLDAAEREDALRNLGLEPGAAIPPQLRAQVRALEEDQKRRATRSLRDGIDRALTDLLSLYRDMLVSVMRAGLEPVNREQQAEVSERAERWGAVRALDAVSAVEKARERLHRNVTPGLVLEALFAGLAAQQAAARRPEAA
;
A
#
# COMPACT_ATOMS: atom_id res chain seq x y z
N ALA A 1 3.26 9.06 -6.03
CA ALA A 1 2.22 9.89 -5.36
C ALA A 1 2.38 11.38 -5.63
N LEU A 2 3.61 11.91 -5.59
CA LEU A 2 3.91 13.30 -5.94
C LEU A 2 3.65 13.68 -7.41
N GLY A 3 3.10 12.80 -8.25
CA GLY A 3 2.67 13.10 -9.62
C GLY A 3 1.16 13.03 -9.85
N VAL A 4 0.35 12.77 -8.82
CA VAL A 4 -1.11 12.63 -8.97
C VAL A 4 -1.73 14.02 -9.04
N GLU A 5 -2.26 14.38 -10.21
CA GLU A 5 -2.91 15.68 -10.44
C GLU A 5 -4.37 15.57 -10.88
N THR A 6 -4.69 14.52 -11.61
CA THR A 6 -6.02 14.22 -12.11
C THR A 6 -6.56 12.94 -11.49
N LEU A 7 -7.87 12.71 -11.63
CA LEU A 7 -8.48 11.45 -11.23
C LEU A 7 -7.85 10.26 -11.97
N SER A 8 -7.51 10.43 -13.26
CA SER A 8 -6.87 9.38 -14.04
C SER A 8 -5.49 9.02 -13.49
N ASP A 9 -4.68 10.02 -13.12
CA ASP A 9 -3.39 9.78 -12.47
C ASP A 9 -3.58 9.06 -11.14
N GLY A 10 -4.61 9.42 -10.39
CA GLY A 10 -4.94 8.81 -9.11
C GLY A 10 -5.30 7.33 -9.25
N MET A 11 -6.18 6.98 -10.20
CA MET A 11 -6.56 5.59 -10.44
C MET A 11 -5.38 4.74 -10.95
N ARG A 12 -4.52 5.33 -11.80
CA ARG A 12 -3.28 4.67 -12.24
C ARG A 12 -2.34 4.43 -11.06
N ALA A 13 -2.12 5.43 -10.21
CA ALA A 13 -1.27 5.30 -9.03
C ALA A 13 -1.80 4.23 -8.06
N ALA A 14 -3.12 4.16 -7.84
CA ALA A 14 -3.76 3.13 -7.03
C ALA A 14 -3.47 1.72 -7.60
N THR A 15 -3.65 1.56 -8.91
CA THR A 15 -3.44 0.29 -9.60
C THR A 15 -1.99 -0.16 -9.53
N GLU A 16 -1.05 0.73 -9.83
CA GLU A 16 0.38 0.40 -9.82
C GLU A 16 0.88 0.09 -8.40
N LEU A 17 0.44 0.85 -7.40
CA LEU A 17 0.81 0.56 -6.01
C LEU A 17 0.28 -0.79 -5.54
N LEU A 18 -0.96 -1.13 -5.91
CA LEU A 18 -1.54 -2.44 -5.61
C LEU A 18 -0.74 -3.56 -6.26
N LYS A 19 -0.36 -3.41 -7.54
CA LYS A 19 0.45 -4.41 -8.26
C LYS A 19 1.82 -4.60 -7.61
N VAL A 20 2.50 -3.52 -7.26
CA VAL A 20 3.81 -3.59 -6.59
C VAL A 20 3.67 -4.34 -5.26
N ALA A 21 2.71 -3.96 -4.42
CA ALA A 21 2.49 -4.63 -3.13
C ALA A 21 2.10 -6.11 -3.29
N GLN A 22 1.35 -6.45 -4.36
CA GLN A 22 1.01 -7.83 -4.68
C GLN A 22 2.24 -8.64 -5.10
N ALA A 23 3.06 -8.10 -6.00
CA ALA A 23 4.29 -8.74 -6.44
C ALA A 23 5.29 -8.94 -5.29
N ASP A 24 5.43 -7.95 -4.42
CA ASP A 24 6.28 -8.06 -3.22
C ASP A 24 5.77 -9.15 -2.28
N ALA A 25 4.44 -9.20 -2.04
CA ALA A 25 3.84 -10.23 -1.20
C ALA A 25 4.01 -11.64 -1.78
N GLU A 26 3.81 -11.81 -3.08
CA GLU A 26 3.97 -13.08 -3.80
C GLU A 26 5.43 -13.56 -3.80
N SER A 27 6.37 -12.68 -4.15
CA SER A 27 7.81 -13.02 -4.18
C SER A 27 8.32 -13.48 -2.82
N TYR A 28 7.75 -12.94 -1.74
CA TYR A 28 8.08 -13.33 -0.38
C TYR A 28 7.52 -14.70 -0.02
N THR A 29 6.31 -15.07 -0.47
CA THR A 29 5.63 -16.29 -0.02
C THR A 29 5.81 -17.50 -0.94
N GLU A 30 6.02 -17.33 -2.24
CA GLU A 30 6.03 -18.45 -3.21
C GLU A 30 7.02 -19.56 -2.89
N GLN A 31 8.28 -19.20 -2.61
CA GLN A 31 9.33 -20.20 -2.32
C GLN A 31 9.08 -20.91 -0.98
N LEU A 32 8.57 -20.17 0.00
CA LEU A 32 8.23 -20.70 1.32
C LEU A 32 7.03 -21.65 1.26
N ASP A 33 5.97 -21.25 0.56
CA ASP A 33 4.72 -22.01 0.50
C ASP A 33 4.91 -23.35 -0.24
N ALA A 34 5.75 -23.37 -1.28
CA ALA A 34 6.11 -24.59 -2.01
C ALA A 34 6.89 -25.57 -1.12
N ALA A 35 7.91 -25.08 -0.41
CA ALA A 35 8.70 -25.89 0.51
C ALA A 35 7.86 -26.42 1.69
N GLU A 36 7.06 -25.56 2.32
CA GLU A 36 6.14 -25.92 3.41
C GLU A 36 5.16 -27.03 2.98
N ARG A 37 4.63 -26.94 1.77
CA ARG A 37 3.72 -27.95 1.22
C ARG A 37 4.42 -29.29 1.03
N GLU A 38 5.63 -29.29 0.48
CA GLU A 38 6.40 -30.51 0.26
C GLU A 38 6.74 -31.20 1.58
N ASP A 39 7.20 -30.42 2.57
CA ASP A 39 7.47 -30.88 3.93
C ASP A 39 6.22 -31.46 4.59
N ALA A 40 5.08 -30.80 4.47
CA ALA A 40 3.81 -31.27 5.01
C ALA A 40 3.40 -32.62 4.39
N LEU A 41 3.52 -32.78 3.08
CA LEU A 41 3.19 -34.04 2.40
C LEU A 41 4.13 -35.18 2.83
N ARG A 42 5.44 -34.91 2.94
CA ARG A 42 6.41 -35.88 3.48
C ARG A 42 6.08 -36.32 4.90
N ASN A 43 5.73 -35.39 5.78
CA ASN A 43 5.34 -35.68 7.16
C ASN A 43 4.07 -36.52 7.26
N LEU A 44 3.20 -36.46 6.24
CA LEU A 44 2.02 -37.31 6.12
C LEU A 44 2.30 -38.67 5.44
N GLY A 45 3.56 -38.97 5.13
CA GLY A 45 3.99 -40.22 4.51
C GLY A 45 3.70 -40.30 3.01
N LEU A 46 3.52 -39.16 2.35
CA LEU A 46 3.30 -39.09 0.91
C LEU A 46 4.62 -38.79 0.18
N GLU A 47 4.94 -39.63 -0.81
CA GLU A 47 6.05 -39.38 -1.73
C GLU A 47 5.79 -38.14 -2.60
N PRO A 48 6.84 -37.42 -3.04
CA PRO A 48 6.69 -36.31 -3.97
C PRO A 48 5.88 -36.70 -5.22
N GLY A 49 4.81 -35.95 -5.50
CA GLY A 49 3.92 -36.20 -6.64
C GLY A 49 2.85 -37.28 -6.44
N ALA A 50 2.79 -37.93 -5.27
CA ALA A 50 1.72 -38.88 -4.96
C ALA A 50 0.34 -38.20 -4.86
N ALA A 51 -0.70 -38.91 -5.28
CA ALA A 51 -2.07 -38.42 -5.17
C ALA A 51 -2.50 -38.33 -3.69
N ILE A 52 -3.08 -37.20 -3.27
CA ILE A 52 -3.51 -36.98 -1.89
C ILE A 52 -4.74 -37.86 -1.57
N PRO A 53 -4.63 -38.82 -0.63
CA PRO A 53 -5.74 -39.66 -0.20
C PRO A 53 -6.90 -38.85 0.39
N PRO A 54 -8.17 -39.31 0.27
CA PRO A 54 -9.33 -38.57 0.76
C PRO A 54 -9.25 -38.18 2.25
N GLN A 55 -8.63 -39.02 3.10
CA GLN A 55 -8.54 -38.77 4.53
C GLN A 55 -7.57 -37.62 4.89
N LEU A 56 -6.62 -37.31 4.01
CA LEU A 56 -5.58 -36.29 4.20
C LEU A 56 -5.94 -34.94 3.57
N ARG A 57 -6.96 -34.87 2.71
CA ARG A 57 -7.36 -33.64 2.01
C ARG A 57 -7.69 -32.47 2.95
N ALA A 58 -8.27 -32.75 4.11
CA ALA A 58 -8.59 -31.71 5.09
C ALA A 58 -7.33 -31.03 5.65
N GLN A 59 -6.26 -31.78 5.87
CA GLN A 59 -5.00 -31.26 6.40
C GLN A 59 -4.27 -30.41 5.36
N VAL A 60 -4.23 -30.87 4.11
CA VAL A 60 -3.65 -30.10 2.99
C VAL A 60 -4.44 -28.80 2.76
N ARG A 61 -5.78 -28.84 2.82
CA ARG A 61 -6.61 -27.63 2.70
C ARG A 61 -6.37 -26.64 3.83
N ALA A 62 -6.23 -27.12 5.07
CA ALA A 62 -5.93 -26.24 6.20
C ALA A 62 -4.59 -25.51 6.00
N LEU A 63 -3.57 -26.20 5.49
CA LEU A 63 -2.29 -25.59 5.13
C LEU A 63 -2.46 -24.52 4.03
N GLU A 64 -3.17 -24.83 2.95
CA GLU A 64 -3.45 -23.88 1.87
C GLU A 64 -4.23 -22.65 2.35
N GLU A 65 -5.18 -22.83 3.28
CA GLU A 65 -5.91 -21.73 3.91
C GLU A 65 -5.00 -20.85 4.77
N ASP A 66 -4.06 -21.45 5.51
CA ASP A 66 -3.05 -20.72 6.27
C ASP A 66 -2.11 -19.91 5.38
N GLN A 67 -1.62 -20.52 4.29
CA GLN A 67 -0.81 -19.85 3.27
C GLN A 67 -1.58 -18.66 2.67
N LYS A 68 -2.85 -18.85 2.31
CA LYS A 68 -3.71 -17.78 1.79
C LYS A 68 -3.94 -16.65 2.81
N ARG A 69 -4.13 -16.99 4.09
CA ARG A 69 -4.24 -15.99 5.18
C ARG A 69 -2.94 -15.19 5.32
N ARG A 70 -1.78 -15.87 5.24
CA ARG A 70 -0.46 -15.25 5.30
C ARG A 70 -0.22 -14.30 4.13
N ALA A 71 -0.51 -14.74 2.90
CA ALA A 71 -0.41 -13.91 1.69
C ALA A 71 -1.30 -12.67 1.78
N THR A 72 -2.54 -12.84 2.25
CA THR A 72 -3.48 -11.71 2.46
C THR A 72 -2.94 -10.70 3.48
N ARG A 73 -2.32 -11.18 4.56
CA ARG A 73 -1.69 -10.31 5.57
C ARG A 73 -0.47 -9.59 5.00
N SER A 74 0.40 -10.31 4.29
CA SER A 74 1.60 -9.78 3.65
C SER A 74 1.29 -8.63 2.70
N LEU A 75 0.27 -8.79 1.84
CA LEU A 75 -0.22 -7.72 0.96
C LEU A 75 -0.64 -6.47 1.75
N ARG A 76 -1.41 -6.66 2.83
CA ARG A 76 -1.94 -5.57 3.65
C ARG A 76 -0.84 -4.83 4.39
N ASP A 77 0.14 -5.56 4.92
CA ASP A 77 1.31 -5.00 5.59
C ASP A 77 2.19 -4.22 4.59
N GLY A 78 2.35 -4.74 3.37
CA GLY A 78 3.06 -4.04 2.28
C GLY A 78 2.38 -2.72 1.90
N ILE A 79 1.05 -2.72 1.80
CA ILE A 79 0.29 -1.49 1.54
C ILE A 79 0.39 -0.51 2.72
N ASP A 80 0.27 -0.97 3.97
CA ASP A 80 0.41 -0.09 5.13
C ASP A 80 1.81 0.56 5.23
N ARG A 81 2.85 -0.19 4.85
CA ARG A 81 4.21 0.34 4.73
C ARG A 81 4.28 1.45 3.68
N ALA A 82 3.76 1.22 2.48
CA ALA A 82 3.73 2.25 1.45
C ALA A 82 2.92 3.49 1.87
N LEU A 83 1.80 3.31 2.59
CA LEU A 83 1.04 4.43 3.16
C LEU A 83 1.87 5.18 4.22
N THR A 84 2.68 4.48 5.01
CA THR A 84 3.62 5.11 5.96
C THR A 84 4.71 5.89 5.24
N ASP A 85 5.22 5.39 4.12
CA ASP A 85 6.18 6.11 3.28
C ASP A 85 5.56 7.39 2.70
N LEU A 86 4.28 7.35 2.32
CA LEU A 86 3.55 8.57 1.93
C LEU A 86 3.43 9.57 3.08
N LEU A 87 3.14 9.12 4.30
CA LEU A 87 3.10 10.00 5.48
C LEU A 87 4.44 10.69 5.71
N SER A 88 5.56 9.98 5.53
CA SER A 88 6.89 10.58 5.69
C SER A 88 7.15 11.68 4.65
N LEU A 89 6.74 11.48 3.39
CA LEU A 89 6.83 12.49 2.33
C LEU A 89 5.96 13.72 2.64
N TYR A 90 4.72 13.52 3.07
CA TYR A 90 3.82 14.62 3.43
C TYR A 90 4.32 15.39 4.67
N ARG A 91 4.92 14.70 5.64
CA ARG A 91 5.58 15.31 6.79
C ARG A 91 6.76 16.18 6.38
N ASP A 92 7.61 15.72 5.46
CA ASP A 92 8.73 16.53 4.97
C ASP A 92 8.26 17.75 4.19
N MET A 93 7.15 17.66 3.43
CA MET A 93 6.53 18.84 2.83
C MET A 93 6.08 19.86 3.88
N LEU A 94 5.42 19.41 4.96
CA LEU A 94 5.00 20.29 6.06
C LEU A 94 6.20 20.96 6.73
N VAL A 95 7.27 20.20 7.01
CA VAL A 95 8.53 20.73 7.56
C VAL A 95 9.11 21.82 6.65
N SER A 96 9.07 21.61 5.33
CA SER A 96 9.55 22.55 4.32
C SER A 96 8.71 23.84 4.31
N VAL A 97 7.37 23.75 4.23
CA VAL A 97 6.49 24.94 4.18
C VAL A 97 6.57 25.75 5.48
N MET A 98 6.61 25.06 6.63
CA MET A 98 6.61 25.71 7.94
C MET A 98 7.98 26.24 8.35
N ARG A 99 9.05 25.96 7.57
CA ARG A 99 10.44 26.30 7.89
C ARG A 99 10.83 25.84 9.30
N ALA A 100 10.39 24.64 9.68
CA ALA A 100 10.49 24.13 11.05
C ALA A 100 11.93 23.79 11.49
N GLY A 101 12.92 23.85 10.58
CA GLY A 101 14.32 23.54 10.87
C GLY A 101 14.59 22.07 11.24
N LEU A 102 13.65 21.18 10.92
CA LEU A 102 13.80 19.74 11.14
C LEU A 102 14.44 19.08 9.93
N GLU A 103 15.24 18.04 10.19
CA GLU A 103 15.85 17.24 9.14
C GLU A 103 14.77 16.46 8.35
N PRO A 104 14.84 16.45 7.00
CA PRO A 104 13.94 15.64 6.17
C PRO A 104 14.25 14.15 6.33
N VAL A 105 13.21 13.32 6.26
CA VAL A 105 13.36 11.86 6.21
C VAL A 105 13.78 11.41 4.80
N ASN A 106 13.16 11.98 3.77
CA ASN A 106 13.27 11.59 2.37
C ASN A 106 14.32 12.43 1.64
N ARG A 107 15.59 12.30 2.05
CA ARG A 107 16.70 13.14 1.54
C ARG A 107 16.88 13.08 0.02
N GLU A 108 16.73 11.89 -0.56
CA GLU A 108 16.87 11.71 -2.02
C GLU A 108 15.78 12.43 -2.81
N GLN A 109 14.58 12.55 -2.23
CA GLN A 109 13.42 13.20 -2.85
C GLN A 109 13.28 14.67 -2.44
N GLN A 110 14.24 15.23 -1.68
CA GLN A 110 14.10 16.54 -1.04
C GLN A 110 13.80 17.66 -2.04
N ALA A 111 14.45 17.65 -3.21
CA ALA A 111 14.22 18.66 -4.25
C ALA A 111 12.75 18.66 -4.73
N GLU A 112 12.21 17.48 -5.05
CA GLU A 112 10.82 17.33 -5.50
C GLU A 112 9.82 17.67 -4.38
N VAL A 113 10.12 17.23 -3.16
CA VAL A 113 9.34 17.52 -1.95
C VAL A 113 9.25 19.02 -1.72
N SER A 114 10.37 19.75 -1.75
CA SER A 114 10.39 21.20 -1.54
C SER A 114 9.65 21.96 -2.64
N GLU A 115 9.85 21.62 -3.92
CA GLU A 115 9.14 22.23 -5.04
C GLU A 115 7.62 22.04 -4.92
N ARG A 116 7.18 20.84 -4.50
CA ARG A 116 5.76 20.53 -4.35
C ARG A 116 5.16 21.16 -3.09
N ALA A 117 5.92 21.22 -2.01
CA ALA A 117 5.55 21.89 -0.77
C ALA A 117 5.21 23.37 -1.01
N GLU A 118 6.02 24.09 -1.79
CA GLU A 118 5.77 25.49 -2.15
C GLU A 118 4.45 25.67 -2.92
N ARG A 119 4.12 24.74 -3.82
CA ARG A 119 2.86 24.77 -4.58
C ARG A 119 1.64 24.39 -3.75
N TRP A 120 1.77 23.45 -2.83
CA TRP A 120 0.64 22.92 -2.06
C TRP A 120 0.29 23.80 -0.86
N GLY A 121 1.30 24.37 -0.21
CA GLY A 121 1.13 25.01 1.09
C GLY A 121 0.78 24.00 2.20
N ALA A 122 0.70 24.50 3.43
CA ALA A 122 0.57 23.66 4.61
C ALA A 122 -0.80 22.98 4.73
N VAL A 123 -1.89 23.70 4.41
CA VAL A 123 -3.27 23.18 4.52
C VAL A 123 -3.45 21.93 3.68
N ARG A 124 -3.05 22.00 2.40
CA ARG A 124 -3.19 20.87 1.48
C ARG A 124 -2.29 19.69 1.85
N ALA A 125 -1.07 19.95 2.30
CA ALA A 125 -0.18 18.90 2.78
C ALA A 125 -0.78 18.18 4.01
N LEU A 126 -1.42 18.93 4.93
CA LEU A 126 -2.13 18.37 6.08
C LEU A 126 -3.36 17.55 5.66
N ASP A 127 -4.16 18.05 4.71
CA ASP A 127 -5.30 17.30 4.16
C ASP A 127 -4.87 15.97 3.54
N ALA A 128 -3.70 15.94 2.89
CA ALA A 128 -3.13 14.72 2.34
C ALA A 128 -2.69 13.73 3.44
N VAL A 129 -2.11 14.22 4.55
CA VAL A 129 -1.83 13.41 5.74
C VAL A 129 -3.13 12.77 6.25
N SER A 130 -4.18 13.57 6.46
CA SER A 130 -5.47 13.06 6.94
C SER A 130 -6.10 12.04 5.98
N ALA A 131 -5.95 12.23 4.67
CA ALA A 131 -6.43 11.28 3.67
C ALA A 131 -5.70 9.93 3.78
N VAL A 132 -4.38 9.94 3.98
CA VAL A 132 -3.58 8.71 4.18
C VAL A 132 -3.93 8.03 5.49
N GLU A 133 -4.08 8.76 6.59
CA GLU A 133 -4.52 8.19 7.87
C GLU A 133 -5.89 7.51 7.73
N LYS A 134 -6.81 8.14 6.99
CA LYS A 134 -8.12 7.55 6.71
C LYS A 134 -8.01 6.27 5.88
N ALA A 135 -7.09 6.23 4.92
CA ALA A 135 -6.81 5.04 4.14
C ALA A 135 -6.29 3.90 5.02
N ARG A 136 -5.36 4.18 5.94
CA ARG A 136 -4.85 3.21 6.91
C ARG A 136 -5.94 2.69 7.84
N GLU A 137 -6.79 3.56 8.36
CA GLU A 137 -7.95 3.16 9.18
C GLU A 137 -8.87 2.19 8.41
N ARG A 138 -9.20 2.51 7.16
CA ARG A 138 -10.02 1.64 6.29
C ARG A 138 -9.33 0.31 6.02
N LEU A 139 -8.03 0.34 5.77
CA LEU A 139 -7.23 -0.87 5.56
C LEU A 139 -7.35 -1.75 6.80
N HIS A 140 -7.06 -1.24 8.00
CA HIS A 140 -7.17 -1.99 9.27
C HIS A 140 -8.58 -2.52 9.57
N ARG A 141 -9.63 -1.86 9.06
CA ARG A 141 -11.03 -2.33 9.14
C ARG A 141 -11.43 -3.35 8.07
N ASN A 142 -10.46 -3.97 7.42
CA ASN A 142 -10.64 -5.02 6.42
C ASN A 142 -11.40 -4.57 5.16
N VAL A 143 -11.34 -3.29 4.80
CA VAL A 143 -11.77 -2.84 3.47
C VAL A 143 -10.80 -3.41 2.41
N THR A 144 -11.33 -3.76 1.25
CA THR A 144 -10.56 -4.26 0.11
C THR A 144 -9.42 -3.30 -0.24
N PRO A 145 -8.15 -3.76 -0.33
CA PRO A 145 -7.01 -2.85 -0.48
C PRO A 145 -7.05 -1.97 -1.73
N GLY A 146 -7.51 -2.51 -2.87
CA GLY A 146 -7.72 -1.72 -4.09
C GLY A 146 -8.64 -0.52 -3.86
N LEU A 147 -9.81 -0.76 -3.25
CA LEU A 147 -10.78 0.29 -2.96
C LEU A 147 -10.23 1.33 -1.97
N VAL A 148 -9.40 0.92 -1.01
CA VAL A 148 -8.73 1.85 -0.09
C VAL A 148 -7.81 2.81 -0.86
N LEU A 149 -6.98 2.27 -1.75
CA LEU A 149 -6.03 3.05 -2.55
C LEU A 149 -6.76 3.96 -3.55
N GLU A 150 -7.78 3.45 -4.24
CA GLU A 150 -8.60 4.23 -5.16
C GLU A 150 -9.26 5.42 -4.44
N ALA A 151 -9.86 5.18 -3.28
CA ALA A 151 -10.50 6.24 -2.50
C ALA A 151 -9.49 7.28 -1.99
N LEU A 152 -8.29 6.86 -1.59
CA LEU A 152 -7.20 7.76 -1.21
C LEU A 152 -6.82 8.68 -2.38
N PHE A 153 -6.45 8.08 -3.52
CA PHE A 153 -5.93 8.84 -4.64
C PHE A 153 -7.00 9.68 -5.34
N ALA A 154 -8.25 9.21 -5.40
CA ALA A 154 -9.37 10.02 -5.86
C ALA A 154 -9.60 11.26 -4.97
N GLY A 155 -9.47 11.12 -3.64
CA GLY A 155 -9.54 12.24 -2.70
C GLY A 155 -8.44 13.27 -2.94
N LEU A 156 -7.19 12.83 -3.10
CA LEU A 156 -6.05 13.71 -3.39
C LEU A 156 -6.22 14.46 -4.72
N ALA A 157 -6.74 13.79 -5.75
CA ALA A 157 -7.02 14.42 -7.04
C ALA A 157 -8.17 15.44 -6.97
N ALA A 158 -9.23 15.15 -6.20
CA ALA A 158 -10.34 16.07 -6.00
C ALA A 158 -9.89 17.36 -5.27
N GLN A 159 -9.03 17.24 -4.26
CA GLN A 159 -8.41 18.39 -3.59
C GLN A 159 -7.59 19.24 -4.56
N GLN A 160 -6.84 18.62 -5.48
CA GLN A 160 -6.10 19.33 -6.52
C GLN A 160 -7.02 20.12 -7.45
N ALA A 161 -8.11 19.49 -7.90
CA ALA A 161 -9.08 20.13 -8.77
C ALA A 161 -9.77 21.32 -8.10
N ALA A 162 -10.08 21.21 -6.80
CA ALA A 162 -10.66 22.30 -6.02
C ALA A 162 -9.68 23.48 -5.90
N ALA A 163 -8.41 23.23 -5.58
CA ALA A 163 -7.38 24.27 -5.49
C ALA A 163 -7.12 25.01 -6.83
N ARG A 164 -7.40 24.35 -7.97
CA ARG A 164 -7.25 24.94 -9.31
C ARG A 164 -8.44 25.79 -9.77
N ARG A 165 -9.58 25.74 -9.08
CA ARG A 165 -10.72 26.62 -9.36
C ARG A 165 -10.58 27.84 -8.44
N PRO A 166 -9.93 28.94 -8.87
CA PRO A 166 -10.07 30.19 -8.13
C PRO A 166 -11.56 30.54 -8.12
N GLU A 167 -12.07 30.99 -6.97
CA GLU A 167 -13.42 31.56 -6.89
C GLU A 167 -13.57 32.56 -8.02
N ALA A 168 -14.55 32.33 -8.89
CA ALA A 168 -14.98 33.32 -9.87
C ALA A 168 -15.61 34.48 -9.07
N ALA A 169 -14.76 35.46 -8.73
CA ALA A 169 -15.17 36.77 -8.24
C ALA A 169 -15.58 37.67 -9.41
#